data_AF-A0A3C2D143-F1
#
_entry.id   AF-A0A3C2D143-F1
#
_cell.length_a   1.000
_cell.length_b   1.000
_cell.length_c   1.000
_cell.angle_alpha   90.00
_cell.angle_beta   90.00
_cell.angle_gamma   90.00
#
_symmetry.space_group_name_H-M   'P 1'
#
loop_
_entity.id
_entity.type
_entity.pdbx_description
1 polymer ?
#
loop_
_entity_poly.entity_id
_entity_poly.type
_entity_poly.pdbx_seq_one_letter_code
_entity_poly.pdbx_strand_id
1 'polypeptide(L)'
;MKRRTLFITIGIVMLISLIIPIFYFWLKFKSFNISSSISDWGNFGAYIGGIISPIISIYSVIILGYITYLLSKNSSEENKNLYILQKKLEAYEELMKYLPGIHQTPIKLQLQMECLSHILLEESNTISLEKYLHETDKILEHVDFFVEFHYFLFNYRPRYDHLFKYDFESIDFNRIVSLSGQIQDNFLAFYQDLVKRNKTSFMPDNIALLDKLFDHLVNFINEIRVELK
;
A
#
# COMPACT_ATOMS: atom_id res chain seq x y z
N MET A 1 -15.15 -0.67 27.06
CA MET A 1 -15.67 -0.35 28.43
C MET A 1 -14.61 -0.30 29.54
N LYS A 2 -13.52 -1.07 29.55
CA LYS A 2 -12.58 -1.15 30.70
C LYS A 2 -11.63 0.05 30.95
N ARG A 3 -11.23 0.79 29.91
CA ARG A 3 -10.23 1.88 30.05
C ARG A 3 -10.79 3.12 30.75
N ARG A 4 -12.02 3.51 30.42
CA ARG A 4 -12.69 4.69 30.99
C ARG A 4 -12.96 4.52 32.49
N THR A 5 -13.38 3.33 32.91
CA THR A 5 -13.53 3.01 34.33
C THR A 5 -12.21 2.99 35.08
N LEU A 6 -11.12 2.46 34.50
CA LEU A 6 -9.79 2.48 35.12
C LEU A 6 -9.29 3.91 35.39
N PHE A 7 -9.46 4.84 34.45
CA PHE A 7 -9.10 6.24 34.66
C PHE A 7 -9.91 6.93 35.75
N ILE A 8 -11.22 6.66 35.79
CA ILE A 8 -12.10 7.18 36.84
C ILE A 8 -11.64 6.63 38.20
N THR A 9 -11.31 5.33 38.29
CA THR A 9 -10.82 4.71 39.52
C THR A 9 -9.48 5.30 39.97
N ILE A 10 -8.51 5.48 39.07
CA ILE A 10 -7.22 6.10 39.39
C ILE A 10 -7.40 7.55 39.86
N GLY A 11 -8.26 8.31 39.19
CA GLY A 11 -8.59 9.69 39.59
C GLY A 11 -9.22 9.77 40.98
N ILE A 12 -10.13 8.85 41.30
CA ILE A 12 -10.75 8.76 42.64
C ILE A 12 -9.71 8.39 43.70
N VAL A 13 -8.84 7.41 43.44
CA VAL A 13 -7.78 7.00 44.38
C VAL A 13 -6.78 8.13 44.61
N MET A 14 -6.39 8.85 43.55
CA MET A 14 -5.53 10.03 43.65
C MET A 14 -6.19 11.11 44.52
N LEU A 15 -7.46 11.43 44.25
CA LEU A 15 -8.20 12.43 45.03
C LEU A 15 -8.29 12.06 46.52
N ILE A 16 -8.61 10.80 46.82
CA ILE A 16 -8.66 10.29 48.20
C ILE A 16 -7.27 10.40 48.86
N SER A 17 -6.20 10.01 48.16
CA SER A 17 -4.83 10.08 48.70
C SER A 17 -4.37 11.50 49.04
N LEU A 18 -4.90 12.52 48.34
CA LEU A 18 -4.63 13.93 48.62
C LEU A 18 -5.44 14.47 49.81
N ILE A 19 -6.64 13.91 50.06
CA ILE A 19 -7.52 14.33 51.14
C ILE A 19 -7.12 13.71 52.49
N ILE A 20 -6.58 12.49 52.49
CA ILE A 20 -6.19 11.76 53.71
C ILE A 20 -5.28 12.58 54.65
N PRO A 21 -4.19 13.23 54.19
CA PRO A 21 -3.29 14.00 55.06
C PRO A 21 -3.99 15.21 55.69
N ILE A 22 -4.86 15.87 54.93
CA ILE A 22 -5.65 17.03 55.38
C ILE A 22 -6.65 16.57 56.43
N PHE A 23 -7.35 15.46 56.18
CA PHE A 23 -8.31 14.89 57.10
C PHE A 23 -7.66 14.39 58.40
N TYR A 24 -6.51 13.73 58.30
CA TYR A 24 -5.74 13.27 59.46
C TYR A 24 -5.25 14.44 60.32
N PHE A 25 -4.75 15.51 59.69
CA PHE A 25 -4.38 16.74 60.38
C PHE A 25 -5.59 17.34 61.12
N TRP A 26 -6.73 17.45 60.45
CA TRP A 26 -7.95 17.97 61.05
C TRP A 26 -8.40 17.15 62.26
N LEU A 27 -8.42 15.81 62.16
CA LEU A 27 -8.79 14.94 63.28
C LEU A 27 -7.87 15.09 64.50
N LYS A 28 -6.57 15.24 64.27
CA LYS A 28 -5.57 15.34 65.34
C LYS A 28 -5.60 16.70 66.04
N PHE A 29 -5.93 17.77 65.31
CA PHE A 29 -5.84 19.14 65.79
C PHE A 29 -7.20 19.84 65.98
N LYS A 30 -8.34 19.16 65.80
CA LYS A 30 -9.69 19.74 65.92
C LYS A 30 -10.00 20.42 67.27
N SER A 31 -9.30 20.04 68.34
CA SER A 31 -9.50 20.58 69.69
C SER A 31 -8.70 21.86 69.97
N PHE A 32 -7.83 22.27 69.04
CA PHE A 32 -7.03 23.49 69.16
C PHE A 32 -7.74 24.65 68.47
N ASN A 33 -7.62 25.85 69.03
CA ASN A 33 -8.10 27.07 68.36
C ASN A 33 -7.31 27.33 67.08
N ILE A 34 -7.97 27.91 66.09
CA ILE A 34 -7.35 28.34 64.84
C ILE A 34 -6.28 29.38 65.17
N SER A 35 -5.04 29.16 64.71
CA SER A 35 -3.95 30.11 64.95
C SER A 35 -4.14 31.38 64.14
N SER A 36 -3.93 32.53 64.79
CA SER A 36 -3.83 33.85 64.16
C SER A 36 -2.41 34.18 63.69
N SER A 37 -1.43 33.32 63.98
CA SER A 37 -0.04 33.52 63.61
C SER A 37 0.22 33.00 62.18
N ILE A 38 0.79 33.87 61.33
CA ILE A 38 1.16 33.53 59.95
C ILE A 38 2.22 32.42 59.90
N SER A 39 3.09 32.35 60.92
CA SER A 39 4.15 31.34 61.04
C SER A 39 3.59 29.91 61.11
N ASP A 40 2.50 29.71 61.86
CA ASP A 40 1.88 28.39 62.02
C ASP A 40 1.23 27.91 60.72
N TRP A 41 0.65 28.83 59.95
CA TRP A 41 0.14 28.53 58.60
C TRP A 41 1.25 28.18 57.61
N GLY A 42 2.42 28.80 57.73
CA GLY A 42 3.62 28.44 56.97
C GLY A 42 4.08 27.01 57.26
N ASN A 43 4.14 26.64 58.54
CA ASN A 43 4.52 25.28 58.96
C ASN A 43 3.48 24.22 58.54
N PHE A 44 2.19 24.53 58.61
CA PHE A 44 1.12 23.68 58.10
C PHE A 44 1.25 23.46 56.58
N GLY A 45 1.46 24.54 55.83
CA GLY A 45 1.69 24.48 54.39
C GLY A 45 2.89 23.62 54.03
N ALA A 46 3.98 23.71 54.79
CA ALA A 46 5.17 22.88 54.61
C ALA A 46 4.90 21.39 54.88
N TYR A 47 4.14 21.07 55.93
CA TYR A 47 3.74 19.68 56.24
C TYR A 47 2.87 19.07 55.14
N ILE A 48 1.80 19.78 54.74
CA ILE A 48 0.88 19.32 53.69
C ILE A 48 1.61 19.26 52.35
N GLY A 49 2.37 20.29 51.99
CA GLY A 49 3.17 20.34 50.77
C GLY A 49 4.22 19.23 50.70
N GLY A 50 4.87 18.91 51.83
CA GLY A 50 5.85 17.84 51.92
C GLY A 50 5.28 16.44 51.71
N ILE A 51 3.99 16.24 52.00
CA ILE A 51 3.30 14.95 51.79
C ILE A 51 2.63 14.90 50.41
N ILE A 52 1.96 15.99 50.01
CA ILE A 52 1.22 16.07 48.75
C ILE A 52 2.18 16.07 47.55
N SER A 53 3.32 16.76 47.62
CA SER A 53 4.21 16.88 46.46
C SER A 53 4.76 15.53 45.98
N PRO A 54 5.29 14.64 46.86
CA PRO A 54 5.70 13.29 46.46
C PRO A 54 4.56 12.46 45.86
N ILE A 55 3.35 12.57 46.41
CA ILE A 55 2.16 11.86 45.89
C ILE A 55 1.86 12.34 44.46
N ILE A 56 1.82 13.65 44.23
CA ILE A 56 1.60 14.24 42.90
C ILE A 56 2.72 13.83 41.92
N SER A 57 3.98 13.80 42.36
CA SER A 57 5.11 13.38 41.52
C SER A 57 4.96 11.93 41.06
N ILE A 58 4.57 11.01 41.95
CA ILE A 58 4.33 9.60 41.60
C ILE A 58 3.22 9.48 40.55
N TYR A 59 2.08 10.14 40.78
CA TYR A 59 0.98 10.10 39.81
C TYR A 59 1.36 10.73 38.47
N SER A 60 2.13 11.82 38.48
CA SER A 60 2.63 12.46 37.25
C SER A 60 3.45 11.49 36.41
N VAL A 61 4.36 10.73 37.02
CA VAL A 61 5.17 9.72 36.32
C VAL A 61 4.31 8.59 35.77
N ILE A 62 3.35 8.07 36.55
CA ILE A 62 2.45 7.00 36.12
C ILE A 62 1.59 7.45 34.92
N ILE A 63 1.02 8.65 35.00
CA ILE A 63 0.20 9.23 33.93
C ILE A 63 1.05 9.43 32.68
N LEU A 64 2.23 10.03 32.82
CA LEU A 64 3.12 10.28 31.70
C LEU A 64 3.54 8.97 31.02
N GLY A 65 3.99 7.97 31.78
CA GLY A 65 4.35 6.66 31.24
C GLY A 65 3.21 5.97 30.51
N TYR A 66 1.97 6.08 31.02
CA TYR A 66 0.79 5.54 30.36
C TYR A 66 0.46 6.29 29.05
N ILE A 67 0.55 7.63 29.03
CA ILE A 67 0.38 8.43 27.81
C ILE A 67 1.42 8.03 26.77
N THR A 68 2.70 7.95 27.17
CA THR A 68 3.79 7.53 26.27
C THR A 68 3.54 6.13 25.70
N TYR A 69 3.09 5.18 26.51
CA TYR A 69 2.73 3.84 26.05
C TYR A 69 1.59 3.87 25.01
N LEU A 70 0.53 4.64 25.26
CA LEU A 70 -0.57 4.80 24.31
C LEU A 70 -0.12 5.44 23.00
N LEU A 71 0.71 6.48 23.08
CA LEU A 71 1.26 7.15 21.90
C LEU A 71 2.13 6.20 21.08
N SER A 72 3.01 5.44 21.73
CA SER A 72 3.86 4.44 21.08
C SER A 72 3.03 3.36 20.40
N LYS A 73 2.01 2.84 21.08
CA LYS A 73 1.10 1.84 20.51
C LYS A 73 0.34 2.39 19.30
N ASN A 74 -0.29 3.56 19.42
CA ASN A 74 -1.03 4.17 18.33
C ASN A 74 -0.12 4.47 17.13
N SER A 75 1.08 5.01 17.38
CA SER A 75 2.08 5.25 16.34
C SER A 75 2.50 3.96 15.63
N SER A 76 2.65 2.85 16.34
CA SER A 76 3.00 1.57 15.71
C SER A 76 1.90 1.02 14.79
N GLU A 77 0.63 1.16 15.18
CA GLU A 77 -0.51 0.75 14.37
C GLU A 77 -0.66 1.66 13.14
N GLU A 78 -0.51 2.97 13.32
CA GLU A 78 -0.53 3.96 12.24
C GLU A 78 0.61 3.73 11.25
N ASN A 79 1.84 3.52 11.73
CA ASN A 79 3.01 3.21 10.89
C ASN A 79 2.81 1.92 10.10
N LYS A 80 2.21 0.89 10.71
CA LYS A 80 1.88 -0.35 10.00
C LYS A 80 0.85 -0.11 8.89
N ASN A 81 -0.18 0.69 9.16
CA ASN A 81 -1.19 1.03 8.15
C ASN A 81 -0.59 1.85 7.01
N LEU A 82 0.27 2.84 7.32
CA LEU A 82 1.00 3.62 6.33
C LEU A 82 1.92 2.74 5.48
N TYR A 83 2.62 1.78 6.10
CA TYR A 83 3.47 0.83 5.38
C TYR A 83 2.66 -0.04 4.42
N ILE A 84 1.52 -0.59 4.85
CA ILE A 84 0.64 -1.38 3.98
C ILE A 84 0.12 -0.52 2.82
N LEU A 85 -0.32 0.71 3.10
CA LEU A 85 -0.78 1.64 2.07
C LEU A 85 0.32 1.95 1.04
N GLN A 86 1.55 2.21 1.51
CA GLN A 86 2.70 2.40 0.63
C GLN A 86 2.93 1.17 -0.26
N LYS A 87 2.86 -0.04 0.29
CA LYS A 87 3.01 -1.28 -0.49
C LYS A 87 1.90 -1.47 -1.52
N LYS A 88 0.66 -1.09 -1.19
CA LYS A 88 -0.44 -1.08 -2.16
C LYS A 88 -0.20 -0.08 -3.28
N LEU A 89 0.30 1.12 -2.96
CA LEU A 89 0.65 2.14 -3.96
C LEU A 89 1.75 1.64 -4.90
N GLU A 90 2.80 1.02 -4.36
CA GLU A 90 3.87 0.41 -5.17
C GLU A 90 3.33 -0.67 -6.13
N ALA A 91 2.45 -1.55 -5.65
CA ALA A 91 1.83 -2.59 -6.47
C ALA A 91 0.90 -2.01 -7.56
N TYR A 92 0.18 -0.93 -7.25
CA TYR A 92 -0.65 -0.21 -8.21
C TYR A 92 0.19 0.52 -9.26
N GLU A 93 1.26 1.20 -8.84
CA GLU A 93 2.19 1.86 -9.75
C GLU A 93 2.86 0.88 -10.70
N GLU A 94 3.30 -0.29 -10.21
CA GLU A 94 3.89 -1.34 -11.04
C GLU A 94 2.91 -1.84 -12.11
N LEU A 95 1.63 -2.04 -11.74
CA LEU A 95 0.57 -2.39 -12.68
C LEU A 95 0.34 -1.31 -13.73
N MET A 96 0.29 -0.04 -13.30
CA MET A 96 0.05 1.11 -14.17
C MET A 96 1.17 1.33 -15.20
N LYS A 97 2.40 0.86 -14.95
CA LYS A 97 3.52 0.97 -15.92
C LYS A 97 3.23 0.26 -17.24
N TYR A 98 2.45 -0.82 -17.22
CA TYR A 98 2.15 -1.61 -18.41
C TYR A 98 0.98 -1.05 -19.23
N LEU A 99 0.12 -0.22 -18.63
CA LEU A 99 -1.10 0.27 -19.26
C LEU A 99 -0.84 1.03 -20.58
N PRO A 100 0.15 1.96 -20.67
CA PRO A 100 0.45 2.63 -21.93
C PRO A 100 0.93 1.67 -23.02
N GLY A 101 1.73 0.65 -22.64
CA GLY A 101 2.23 -0.35 -23.57
C GLY A 101 1.09 -1.20 -24.15
N ILE A 102 0.20 -1.71 -23.31
CA ILE A 102 -0.95 -2.51 -23.75
C ILE A 102 -1.84 -1.73 -24.72
N HIS A 103 -2.05 -0.44 -24.47
CA HIS A 103 -2.85 0.41 -25.35
C HIS A 103 -2.15 0.75 -26.67
N GLN A 104 -0.83 1.01 -26.66
CA GLN A 104 -0.12 1.51 -27.85
C GLN A 104 0.48 0.41 -28.72
N THR A 105 0.90 -0.71 -28.13
CA THR A 105 1.58 -1.79 -28.84
C THR A 105 0.75 -2.38 -29.99
N PRO A 106 -0.57 -2.63 -29.86
CA PRO A 106 -1.36 -3.16 -30.98
C PRO A 106 -1.24 -2.31 -32.25
N ILE A 107 -1.33 -0.98 -32.10
CA ILE A 107 -1.25 -0.02 -33.20
C ILE A 107 0.16 0.02 -33.80
N LYS A 108 1.19 0.09 -32.94
CA LYS A 108 2.59 0.16 -33.40
C LYS A 108 3.00 -1.11 -34.14
N LEU A 109 2.60 -2.26 -33.62
CA LEU A 109 2.88 -3.55 -34.21
C LEU A 109 2.19 -3.71 -35.57
N GLN A 110 0.93 -3.30 -35.69
CA GLN A 110 0.24 -3.31 -36.98
C GLN A 110 1.01 -2.51 -38.04
N LEU A 111 1.45 -1.29 -37.72
CA LEU A 111 2.21 -0.43 -38.64
C LEU A 111 3.56 -1.05 -39.03
N GLN A 112 4.28 -1.63 -38.07
CA GLN A 112 5.57 -2.30 -38.32
C GLN A 112 5.41 -3.52 -39.23
N MET A 113 4.29 -4.22 -39.09
CA MET A 113 3.99 -5.37 -39.93
C MET A 113 3.61 -5.00 -41.36
N GLU A 114 2.86 -3.91 -41.54
CA GLU A 114 2.64 -3.33 -42.86
C GLU A 114 3.98 -2.98 -43.52
N CYS A 115 4.90 -2.34 -42.78
CA CYS A 115 6.26 -2.05 -43.25
C CYS A 115 7.05 -3.31 -43.64
N LEU A 116 7.07 -4.34 -42.79
CA LEU A 116 7.74 -5.62 -43.10
C LEU A 116 7.16 -6.29 -44.34
N SER A 117 5.84 -6.25 -44.51
CA SER A 117 5.19 -6.83 -45.68
C SER A 117 5.64 -6.15 -46.98
N HIS A 118 5.78 -4.82 -46.98
CA HIS A 118 6.31 -4.08 -48.12
C HIS A 118 7.78 -4.41 -48.40
N ILE A 119 8.61 -4.50 -47.36
CA ILE A 119 10.04 -4.86 -47.51
C ILE A 119 10.20 -6.27 -48.10
N LEU A 120 9.34 -7.21 -47.70
CA LEU A 120 9.35 -8.58 -48.23
C LEU A 120 8.89 -8.69 -49.69
N LEU A 121 8.14 -7.70 -50.19
CA LEU A 121 7.68 -7.63 -51.58
C LEU A 121 8.69 -6.93 -52.51
N GLU A 122 9.59 -6.10 -51.97
CA GLU A 122 10.67 -5.44 -52.71
C GLU A 122 11.89 -6.39 -52.80
N GLU A 123 12.00 -7.17 -53.89
CA GLU A 123 13.18 -8.00 -54.14
C GLU A 123 14.46 -7.17 -54.39
N SER A 124 15.56 -7.62 -53.78
CA SER A 124 16.97 -7.34 -54.10
C SER A 124 17.55 -5.95 -53.74
N ASN A 125 18.26 -5.88 -52.59
CA ASN A 125 19.56 -5.20 -52.36
C ASN A 125 19.96 -5.33 -50.87
N THR A 126 21.23 -5.15 -50.50
CA THR A 126 21.71 -5.21 -49.09
C THR A 126 20.99 -4.23 -48.15
N ILE A 127 20.52 -3.10 -48.68
CA ILE A 127 19.74 -2.09 -47.95
C ILE A 127 18.37 -2.64 -47.49
N SER A 128 17.76 -3.58 -48.23
CA SER A 128 16.47 -4.17 -47.81
C SER A 128 16.63 -5.19 -46.69
N LEU A 129 17.80 -5.84 -46.57
CA LEU A 129 18.09 -6.75 -45.46
C LEU A 129 18.31 -6.00 -44.14
N GLU A 130 19.06 -4.89 -44.16
CA GLU A 130 19.27 -4.05 -42.96
C GLU A 130 17.94 -3.47 -42.46
N LYS A 131 17.09 -2.98 -43.38
CA LYS A 131 15.76 -2.49 -43.06
C LYS A 131 14.84 -3.59 -42.52
N TYR A 132 14.91 -4.80 -43.08
CA TYR A 132 14.19 -5.97 -42.57
C TYR A 132 14.59 -6.29 -41.12
N LEU A 133 15.89 -6.39 -40.85
CA LEU A 133 16.41 -6.68 -39.52
C LEU A 133 15.98 -5.62 -38.50
N HIS A 134 16.07 -4.35 -38.86
CA HIS A 134 15.63 -3.23 -38.01
C HIS A 134 14.14 -3.30 -37.65
N GLU A 135 13.27 -3.58 -38.62
CA GLU A 135 11.84 -3.71 -38.32
C GLU A 135 11.51 -4.99 -37.54
N THR A 136 12.25 -6.10 -37.75
CA THR A 136 12.10 -7.30 -36.92
C THR A 136 12.52 -7.07 -35.47
N ASP A 137 13.59 -6.28 -35.23
CA ASP A 137 14.05 -5.95 -33.88
C ASP A 137 12.99 -5.13 -33.13
N LYS A 138 12.34 -4.19 -33.79
CA LYS A 138 11.24 -3.43 -33.17
C LYS A 138 10.02 -4.28 -32.83
N ILE A 139 9.74 -5.31 -33.62
CA ILE A 139 8.67 -6.26 -33.32
C ILE A 139 9.04 -7.12 -32.11
N LEU A 140 10.31 -7.52 -32.01
CA LEU A 140 10.83 -8.26 -30.87
C LEU A 140 10.62 -7.50 -29.55
N GLU A 141 10.86 -6.18 -29.54
CA GLU A 141 10.59 -5.34 -28.37
C GLU A 141 9.12 -5.44 -27.89
N HIS A 142 8.17 -5.56 -28.82
CA HIS A 142 6.75 -5.72 -28.48
C HIS A 142 6.41 -7.13 -27.98
N VAL A 143 7.04 -8.16 -28.55
CA VAL A 143 6.91 -9.55 -28.08
C VAL A 143 7.43 -9.64 -26.64
N ASP A 144 8.63 -9.13 -26.40
CA ASP A 144 9.26 -9.13 -25.08
C ASP A 144 8.40 -8.39 -24.06
N PHE A 145 7.84 -7.24 -24.43
CA PHE A 145 6.90 -6.50 -23.58
C PHE A 145 5.71 -7.37 -23.12
N PHE A 146 5.06 -8.12 -24.02
CA PHE A 146 3.90 -8.94 -23.64
C PHE A 146 4.29 -10.19 -22.86
N VAL A 147 5.46 -10.76 -23.14
CA VAL A 147 6.05 -11.84 -22.34
C VAL A 147 6.26 -11.36 -20.90
N GLU A 148 6.95 -10.23 -20.71
CA GLU A 148 7.18 -9.62 -19.40
C GLU A 148 5.86 -9.28 -18.69
N PHE A 149 4.91 -8.69 -19.41
CA PHE A 149 3.60 -8.36 -18.86
C PHE A 149 2.82 -9.60 -18.38
N HIS A 150 2.83 -10.69 -19.15
CA HIS A 150 2.18 -11.93 -18.72
C HIS A 150 2.84 -12.48 -17.45
N TYR A 151 4.17 -12.57 -17.42
CA TYR A 151 4.90 -13.01 -16.22
C TYR A 151 4.59 -12.12 -15.01
N PHE A 152 4.51 -10.81 -15.21
CA PHE A 152 4.13 -9.88 -14.16
C PHE A 152 2.71 -10.19 -13.63
N LEU A 153 1.71 -10.31 -14.49
CA LEU A 153 0.33 -10.63 -14.10
C LEU A 153 0.22 -11.98 -13.40
N PHE A 154 0.87 -13.01 -13.94
CA PHE A 154 0.88 -14.35 -13.37
C PHE A 154 1.42 -14.36 -11.93
N ASN A 155 2.47 -13.56 -11.67
CA ASN A 155 3.07 -13.43 -10.35
C ASN A 155 2.43 -12.34 -9.48
N TYR A 156 1.48 -11.55 -10.02
CA TYR A 156 0.87 -10.44 -9.30
C TYR A 156 0.11 -10.92 -8.06
N ARG A 157 -0.68 -11.99 -8.21
CA ARG A 157 -1.44 -12.58 -7.10
C ARG A 157 -0.51 -13.07 -5.98
N PRO A 158 0.42 -14.02 -6.19
CA PRO A 158 1.31 -14.48 -5.12
C PRO A 158 2.06 -13.34 -4.40
N ARG A 159 2.36 -12.27 -5.12
CA ARG A 159 3.10 -11.11 -4.60
C ARG A 159 2.24 -10.15 -3.80
N TYR A 160 0.97 -9.95 -4.17
CA TYR A 160 0.16 -8.83 -3.66
C TYR A 160 -1.19 -9.22 -3.05
N ASP A 161 -1.62 -10.48 -3.15
CA ASP A 161 -2.91 -10.97 -2.62
C ASP A 161 -3.13 -10.61 -1.15
N HIS A 162 -2.11 -10.82 -0.32
CA HIS A 162 -2.16 -10.51 1.12
C HIS A 162 -2.27 -9.02 1.46
N LEU A 163 -2.08 -8.11 0.49
CA LEU A 163 -2.18 -6.68 0.70
C LEU A 163 -3.60 -6.16 0.47
N PHE A 164 -4.31 -6.69 -0.51
CA PHE A 164 -5.62 -6.19 -0.95
C PHE A 164 -6.77 -7.05 -0.41
N LYS A 165 -7.97 -6.50 -0.43
CA LYS A 165 -9.21 -7.22 -0.15
C LYS A 165 -9.82 -7.84 -1.41
N TYR A 166 -9.44 -7.32 -2.56
CA TYR A 166 -9.80 -7.84 -3.87
C TYR A 166 -9.52 -9.34 -3.96
N ASP A 167 -10.49 -10.08 -4.49
CA ASP A 167 -10.38 -11.52 -4.67
C ASP A 167 -9.59 -11.86 -5.94
N PHE A 168 -8.31 -12.20 -5.78
CA PHE A 168 -7.46 -12.64 -6.89
C PHE A 168 -7.77 -14.06 -7.39
N GLU A 169 -8.69 -14.78 -6.75
CA GLU A 169 -9.25 -16.03 -7.29
C GLU A 169 -10.51 -15.79 -8.12
N SER A 170 -10.94 -14.54 -8.25
CA SER A 170 -12.11 -14.17 -9.04
C SER A 170 -11.98 -14.59 -10.50
N ILE A 171 -13.14 -14.83 -11.12
CA ILE A 171 -13.23 -15.16 -12.55
C ILE A 171 -12.60 -14.05 -13.39
N ASP A 172 -12.77 -12.78 -12.99
CA ASP A 172 -12.26 -11.63 -13.73
C ASP A 172 -10.72 -11.58 -13.73
N PHE A 173 -10.07 -11.75 -12.57
CA PHE A 173 -8.61 -11.77 -12.52
C PHE A 173 -8.01 -12.94 -13.29
N ASN A 174 -8.56 -14.15 -13.08
CA ASN A 174 -8.13 -15.34 -13.81
C ASN A 174 -8.32 -15.18 -15.33
N ARG A 175 -9.36 -14.47 -15.77
CA ARG A 175 -9.59 -14.15 -17.18
C ARG A 175 -8.51 -13.22 -17.74
N ILE A 176 -8.08 -12.22 -16.98
CA ILE A 176 -6.98 -11.32 -17.39
C ILE A 176 -5.68 -12.11 -17.57
N VAL A 177 -5.34 -12.98 -16.61
CA VAL A 177 -4.14 -13.83 -16.67
C VAL A 177 -4.21 -14.80 -17.86
N SER A 178 -5.37 -15.41 -18.09
CA SER A 178 -5.58 -16.30 -19.23
C SER A 178 -5.48 -15.56 -20.57
N LEU A 179 -6.04 -14.36 -20.68
CA LEU A 179 -5.98 -13.56 -21.91
C LEU A 179 -4.55 -13.12 -22.20
N SER A 180 -3.79 -12.68 -21.18
CA SER A 180 -2.40 -12.30 -21.37
C SER A 180 -1.52 -13.49 -21.78
N GLY A 181 -1.81 -14.70 -21.28
CA GLY A 181 -1.13 -15.92 -21.69
C GLY A 181 -1.42 -16.29 -23.16
N GLN A 182 -2.69 -16.23 -23.59
CA GLN A 182 -3.03 -16.45 -25.00
C GLN A 182 -2.34 -15.46 -25.93
N ILE A 183 -2.26 -14.18 -25.52
CA ILE A 183 -1.55 -13.14 -26.26
C ILE A 183 -0.06 -13.48 -26.35
N GLN A 184 0.58 -13.84 -25.23
CA GLN A 184 1.98 -14.26 -25.19
C GLN A 184 2.25 -15.43 -26.16
N ASP A 185 1.44 -16.48 -26.11
CA ASP A 185 1.58 -17.65 -26.97
C ASP A 185 1.47 -17.27 -28.45
N ASN A 186 0.50 -16.40 -28.79
CA ASN A 186 0.32 -15.91 -30.16
C ASN A 186 1.52 -15.08 -30.63
N PHE A 187 2.07 -14.24 -29.76
CA PHE A 187 3.27 -13.45 -30.06
C PHE A 187 4.52 -14.31 -30.26
N LEU A 188 4.70 -15.35 -29.43
CA LEU A 188 5.79 -16.30 -29.57
C LEU A 188 5.67 -17.14 -30.84
N ALA A 189 4.46 -17.61 -31.17
CA ALA A 189 4.19 -18.31 -32.41
C ALA A 189 4.51 -17.43 -33.62
N PHE A 190 4.03 -16.18 -33.59
CA PHE A 190 4.32 -15.18 -34.62
C PHE A 190 5.82 -14.90 -34.78
N TYR A 191 6.57 -14.80 -33.68
CA TYR A 191 8.01 -14.65 -33.71
C TYR A 191 8.71 -15.83 -34.42
N GLN A 192 8.37 -17.06 -34.06
CA GLN A 192 8.94 -18.26 -34.71
C GLN A 192 8.73 -18.26 -36.23
N ASP A 193 7.59 -17.72 -36.63
CA ASP A 193 7.13 -17.61 -37.99
C ASP A 193 7.89 -16.52 -38.78
N LEU A 194 8.14 -15.36 -38.16
CA LEU A 194 9.02 -14.31 -38.70
C LEU A 194 10.47 -14.79 -38.89
N VAL A 195 11.02 -15.51 -37.91
CA VAL A 195 12.39 -16.06 -37.99
C VAL A 195 12.53 -17.02 -39.15
N LYS A 196 11.50 -17.84 -39.42
CA LYS A 196 11.46 -18.78 -40.53
C LYS A 196 11.25 -18.12 -41.90
N ARG A 197 11.06 -16.79 -41.95
CA ARG A 197 10.69 -16.02 -43.15
C ARG A 197 9.46 -16.59 -43.86
N ASN A 198 8.55 -17.21 -43.12
CA ASN A 198 7.27 -17.60 -43.68
C ASN A 198 6.47 -16.32 -43.96
N LYS A 199 5.64 -16.32 -45.02
CA LYS A 199 4.66 -15.24 -45.23
C LYS A 199 3.69 -15.25 -44.05
N THR A 200 3.86 -14.33 -43.12
CA THR A 200 3.08 -14.32 -41.88
C THR A 200 2.19 -13.08 -41.88
N SER A 201 0.88 -13.32 -41.87
CA SER A 201 -0.08 -12.26 -41.58
C SER A 201 -0.17 -12.14 -40.07
N PHE A 202 -0.01 -10.92 -39.52
CA PHE A 202 -0.60 -10.65 -38.21
C PHE A 202 -2.08 -10.89 -38.36
N MET A 203 -2.65 -11.84 -37.63
CA MET A 203 -4.08 -12.06 -37.72
C MET A 203 -4.85 -10.95 -36.97
N PRO A 204 -6.00 -10.51 -37.49
CA PRO A 204 -6.95 -9.62 -36.80
C PRO A 204 -7.35 -10.11 -35.40
N ASP A 205 -7.31 -11.42 -35.18
CA ASP A 205 -7.73 -12.06 -33.92
C ASP A 205 -6.90 -11.62 -32.70
N ASN A 206 -5.65 -11.22 -32.90
CA ASN A 206 -4.78 -10.73 -31.82
C ASN A 206 -5.22 -9.35 -31.30
N ILE A 207 -5.73 -8.48 -32.18
CA ILE A 207 -6.19 -7.14 -31.80
C ILE A 207 -7.45 -7.27 -30.93
N ALA A 208 -8.39 -8.13 -31.32
CA ALA A 208 -9.61 -8.37 -30.54
C ALA A 208 -9.32 -9.00 -29.16
N LEU A 209 -8.27 -9.82 -29.04
CA LEU A 209 -7.82 -10.34 -27.74
C LEU A 209 -7.19 -9.25 -26.87
N LEU A 210 -6.39 -8.36 -27.48
CA LEU A 210 -5.77 -7.21 -26.81
C LEU A 210 -6.81 -6.22 -26.28
N ASP A 211 -7.84 -5.92 -27.06
CA ASP A 211 -8.95 -5.06 -26.62
C ASP A 211 -9.69 -5.66 -25.41
N LYS A 212 -10.02 -6.96 -25.47
CA LYS A 212 -10.65 -7.66 -24.34
C LYS A 212 -9.76 -7.65 -23.10
N LEU A 213 -8.46 -7.91 -23.28
CA LEU A 213 -7.49 -7.84 -22.18
C LEU A 213 -7.50 -6.45 -21.55
N PHE A 214 -7.45 -5.39 -22.37
CA PHE A 214 -7.45 -4.02 -21.91
C PHE A 214 -8.71 -3.69 -21.09
N ASP A 215 -9.89 -4.04 -21.59
CA ASP A 215 -11.16 -3.80 -20.89
C ASP A 215 -11.20 -4.47 -19.51
N HIS A 216 -10.83 -5.75 -19.44
CA HIS A 216 -10.79 -6.47 -18.16
C HIS A 216 -9.72 -5.91 -17.23
N LEU A 217 -8.56 -5.53 -17.76
CA LEU A 217 -7.48 -4.94 -16.99
C LEU A 217 -7.88 -3.58 -16.39
N VAL A 218 -8.57 -2.72 -17.14
CA VAL A 218 -9.05 -1.42 -16.65
C VAL A 218 -10.03 -1.61 -15.50
N ASN A 219 -10.94 -2.59 -15.60
CA ASN A 219 -11.86 -2.91 -14.51
C ASN A 219 -11.12 -3.36 -13.25
N PHE A 220 -10.16 -4.27 -13.40
CA PHE A 220 -9.31 -4.72 -12.30
C PHE A 220 -8.50 -3.58 -11.66
N ILE A 221 -7.91 -2.69 -12.46
CA ILE A 221 -7.21 -1.49 -11.97
C ILE A 221 -8.15 -0.61 -11.15
N ASN A 222 -9.39 -0.41 -11.61
CA ASN A 222 -10.37 0.40 -10.90
C ASN A 222 -10.77 -0.22 -9.56
N GLU A 223 -10.96 -1.53 -9.50
CA GLU A 223 -11.26 -2.26 -8.24
C GLU A 223 -10.13 -2.09 -7.23
N ILE A 224 -8.88 -2.33 -7.64
CA ILE A 224 -7.71 -2.13 -6.78
C ILE A 224 -7.58 -0.67 -6.34
N ARG A 225 -7.86 0.28 -7.24
CA ARG A 225 -7.78 1.72 -6.94
C ARG A 225 -8.74 2.17 -5.85
N VAL A 226 -9.91 1.54 -5.74
CA VAL A 226 -10.88 1.86 -4.67
C VAL A 226 -10.29 1.59 -3.29
N GLU A 227 -9.42 0.58 -3.16
CA GLU A 227 -8.75 0.25 -1.90
C GLU A 227 -7.57 1.15 -1.52
N LEU A 228 -7.20 2.10 -2.38
CA LEU A 228 -6.16 3.09 -2.11
C LEU A 228 -6.71 4.36 -1.46
N LYS A 229 -8.04 4.48 -1.32
CA LYS A 229 -8.73 5.61 -0.67
C LYS A 229 -9.00 5.31 0.80
#